data_AF-A0A6V7LLD7-F1
#
_entry.id   AF-A0A6V7LLD7-F1
#
_cell.length_a   1.000
_cell.length_b   1.000
_cell.length_c   1.000
_cell.angle_alpha   90.00
_cell.angle_beta   90.00
_cell.angle_gamma   90.00
#
_symmetry.space_group_name_H-M   'P 1'
#
loop_
_entity.id
_entity.type
_entity.pdbx_description
1 polymer ?
#
loop_
_entity_poly.entity_id
_entity_poly.type
_entity_poly.pdbx_seq_one_letter_code
_entity_poly.pdbx_strand_id
1 'polypeptide(L)' 'INKSFLKEMMKDNHGHIVTVASVTGLLGTYNCTDYSATKFAAIGYHESLFTELQ' A
#
# COMPACT_ATOMS: atom_id res chain seq x y z
N ILE A 1 6.71 5.69 6.70
CA ILE A 1 6.57 4.94 7.96
C ILE A 1 7.04 3.49 7.78
N ASN A 2 6.51 2.73 6.80
CA ASN A 2 6.88 1.33 6.56
C ASN A 2 8.40 1.06 6.50
N LYS A 3 9.17 1.90 5.79
CA LYS A 3 10.63 1.77 5.67
C LYS A 3 11.36 1.66 7.03
N SER A 4 10.82 2.26 8.09
CA SER A 4 11.43 2.23 9.43
C SER A 4 11.27 0.88 10.12
N PHE A 5 10.14 0.19 9.92
CA PHE A 5 9.83 -1.08 10.59
C PHE A 5 10.15 -2.30 9.73
N LEU A 6 10.20 -2.13 8.40
CA LEU A 6 10.39 -3.23 7.46
C LEU A 6 11.68 -4.02 7.71
N LYS A 7 12.77 -3.33 8.07
CA LYS A 7 14.06 -3.99 8.35
C LYS A 7 13.97 -4.96 9.53
N GLU A 8 13.26 -4.58 10.59
CA GLU A 8 13.08 -5.44 11.77
C GLU A 8 12.14 -6.60 11.47
N MET A 9 11.02 -6.34 10.78
CA MET A 9 10.09 -7.39 10.34
C MET A 9 10.77 -8.47 9.48
N MET A 10 11.68 -8.06 8.58
CA MET A 10 12.48 -8.99 7.76
C MET A 10 13.49 -9.77 8.61
N LYS A 11 14.13 -9.13 9.59
CA LYS A 11 15.10 -9.78 10.48
C LYS A 11 14.43 -10.87 11.35
N ASP A 12 13.22 -10.58 11.83
CA ASP A 12 12.44 -11.50 12.67
C ASP A 12 11.61 -12.49 11.84
N ASN A 13 11.65 -12.37 10.50
CA ASN A 13 10.85 -13.14 9.54
C ASN A 13 9.35 -13.17 9.91
N HIS A 14 8.85 -12.07 10.47
CA HIS A 14 7.50 -11.96 11.00
C HIS A 14 7.04 -10.50 11.00
N GLY A 15 5.85 -10.26 10.47
CA GLY A 15 5.23 -8.95 10.48
C GLY A 15 4.03 -8.89 9.56
N HIS A 16 3.11 -7.97 9.86
CA HIS A 16 1.94 -7.71 9.03
C HIS A 16 1.93 -6.23 8.63
N ILE A 17 1.77 -5.99 7.34
CA ILE A 17 1.59 -4.64 6.79
C ILE A 17 0.15 -4.55 6.29
N VAL A 18 -0.62 -3.61 6.82
CA VAL A 18 -2.01 -3.37 6.41
C VAL A 18 -2.09 -1.97 5.81
N THR A 19 -2.53 -1.88 4.55
CA THR A 19 -2.70 -0.59 3.85
C THR A 19 -4.19 -0.24 3.78
N VAL A 20 -4.56 0.94 4.27
CA VAL A 20 -5.94 1.44 4.18
C VAL A 20 -6.17 2.19 2.86
N ALA A 21 -6.79 1.51 1.90
CA ALA A 21 -7.17 2.08 0.62
C ALA A 21 -8.65 2.51 0.60
N SER A 22 -9.28 2.48 -0.57
CA SER A 22 -10.68 2.85 -0.82
C SER A 22 -11.14 2.16 -2.11
N VAL A 23 -12.45 2.01 -2.30
CA VAL A 23 -13.03 1.58 -3.59
C VAL A 23 -12.61 2.50 -4.74
N THR A 24 -12.36 3.77 -4.42
CA THR A 24 -11.88 4.79 -5.37
C THR A 24 -10.43 4.56 -5.84
N GLY A 25 -9.72 3.59 -5.25
CA GLY A 25 -8.42 3.11 -5.71
C GLY A 25 -8.48 1.97 -6.71
N LEU A 26 -9.68 1.46 -7.00
CA LEU A 26 -9.93 0.44 -8.03
C LEU A 26 -10.71 1.02 -9.22
N LEU A 27 -11.53 2.04 -8.97
CA LEU A 27 -12.27 2.77 -10.00
C LEU A 27 -12.24 4.28 -9.75
N GLY A 28 -12.20 5.06 -10.83
CA GLY A 28 -12.28 6.52 -10.74
C GLY A 28 -13.68 6.98 -10.31
N THR A 29 -13.75 7.88 -9.34
CA THR A 29 -15.02 8.45 -8.86
C THR A 29 -15.11 9.93 -9.22
N TYR A 30 -16.28 10.37 -9.68
CA TYR A 30 -16.55 11.77 -10.03
C TYR A 30 -16.22 12.71 -8.85
N ASN A 31 -15.58 13.84 -9.13
CA ASN A 31 -15.08 14.81 -8.15
C ASN A 31 -14.05 14.30 -7.13
N CYS A 32 -13.49 13.11 -7.32
CA CYS A 32 -12.48 12.54 -6.44
C CYS A 32 -11.18 12.21 -7.19
N THR A 33 -10.84 12.91 -8.27
CA THR A 33 -9.71 12.52 -9.14
C THR A 33 -8.37 12.45 -8.41
N ASP A 34 -8.05 13.49 -7.63
CA ASP A 34 -6.84 13.56 -6.80
C ASP A 34 -6.86 12.53 -5.67
N TYR A 35 -7.99 12.40 -4.97
CA TYR A 35 -8.18 11.39 -3.93
C TYR A 35 -8.06 9.95 -4.46
N SER A 36 -8.73 9.63 -5.57
CA SER A 36 -8.63 8.37 -6.30
C SER A 36 -7.17 8.08 -6.62
N ALA A 37 -6.44 9.03 -7.19
CA ALA A 37 -5.03 8.85 -7.52
C ALA A 37 -4.19 8.42 -6.30
N THR A 38 -4.41 9.03 -5.12
CA THR A 38 -3.72 8.59 -3.89
C THR A 38 -4.05 7.16 -3.47
N LYS A 39 -5.28 6.69 -3.74
CA LYS A 39 -5.74 5.36 -3.37
C LYS A 39 -5.29 4.29 -4.37
N PHE A 40 -5.21 4.62 -5.65
CA PHE A 40 -4.52 3.79 -6.64
C PHE A 40 -3.04 3.64 -6.29
N ALA A 41 -2.37 4.74 -5.92
CA ALA A 41 -0.97 4.70 -5.50
C ALA A 41 -0.77 3.83 -4.25
N ALA A 42 -1.68 3.89 -3.27
CA ALA A 42 -1.61 3.06 -2.07
C ALA A 42 -1.73 1.56 -2.38
N ILE A 43 -2.62 1.17 -3.31
CA ILE A 43 -2.79 -0.22 -3.75
C ILE A 43 -1.56 -0.69 -4.51
N GLY A 44 -1.12 0.04 -5.54
CA GLY A 44 0.04 -0.33 -6.34
C GLY A 44 1.34 -0.39 -5.51
N TYR A 45 1.49 0.50 -4.52
CA TYR A 45 2.60 0.42 -3.58
C TYR A 45 2.56 -0.86 -2.73
N HIS A 46 1.38 -1.25 -2.24
CA HIS A 46 1.24 -2.47 -1.43
C HIS A 46 1.51 -3.73 -2.26
N GLU A 47 1.01 -3.81 -3.49
CA GLU A 47 1.26 -4.93 -4.41
C GLU A 47 2.75 -5.03 -4.80
N SER A 48 3.38 -3.89 -5.10
CA SER A 48 4.81 -3.84 -5.41
C SER A 48 5.64 -4.32 -4.21
N LEU A 49 5.32 -3.82 -3.01
CA LEU A 49 6.00 -4.22 -1.78
C LEU A 49 5.81 -5.71 -1.48
N PHE A 50 4.60 -6.25 -1.66
CA PHE A 50 4.34 -7.68 -1.48
C PHE A 50 5.17 -8.53 -2.45
N THR A 51 5.28 -8.10 -3.71
CA THR A 51 6.08 -8.78 -4.74
C THR A 51 7.57 -8.75 -4.40
N GLU A 52 8.08 -7.64 -3.84
CA GLU A 52 9.49 -7.52 -3.41
C GLU A 52 9.83 -8.36 -2.18
N LEU A 53 8.84 -8.69 -1.33
CA LEU A 53 9.03 -9.43 -0.08
C LEU A 53 8.83 -10.94 -0.21
N GLN A 54 8.32 -11.42 -1.34
CA GLN A 54 8.19 -12.84 -1.65
C GLN A 54 9.54 -13.45 -2.08
#